data_AF-A0A820V2J6-F1
#
_entry.id   AF-A0A820V2J6-F1
#
_cell.length_a   1.000
_cell.length_b   1.000
_cell.length_c   1.000
_cell.angle_alpha   90.00
_cell.angle_beta   90.00
_cell.angle_gamma   90.00
#
_symmetry.space_group_name_H-M   'P 1'
#
loop_
_entity.id
_entity.type
_entity.pdbx_description
1 polymer ?
#
loop_
_entity_poly.entity_id
_entity_poly.type
_entity_poly.pdbx_seq_one_letter_code
_entity_poly.pdbx_strand_id
1 'polypeptide(L)'
;MFYLKNIARHLTELNLFRTLHSNEDTLYDERLSTRLYLILLNIGIVTIFLYMILAKQMIMFTINWPSIFDYEKLIITDADNTIDCPCSYIAIEYRSFVTTEASFHQVGNFQVEFEK
;
A
#
# COMPACT_ATOMS: atom_id res chain seq x y z
N MET A 1 -37.37 -9.50 -20.44
CA MET A 1 -36.80 -9.20 -21.77
C MET A 1 -37.38 -7.92 -22.42
N PHE A 2 -38.68 -7.63 -22.26
CA PHE A 2 -39.31 -6.40 -22.80
C PHE A 2 -38.76 -5.09 -22.18
N TYR A 3 -38.51 -5.07 -20.87
CA TYR A 3 -38.00 -3.89 -20.16
C TYR A 3 -36.59 -3.46 -20.62
N LEU A 4 -35.67 -4.42 -20.81
CA LEU A 4 -34.32 -4.13 -21.32
C LEU A 4 -34.35 -3.49 -22.71
N LYS A 5 -35.24 -3.95 -23.59
CA LYS A 5 -35.45 -3.34 -24.91
C LYS A 5 -35.95 -1.90 -24.82
N ASN A 6 -36.86 -1.62 -23.87
CA ASN A 6 -37.41 -0.28 -23.71
C ASN A 6 -36.39 0.70 -23.11
N ILE A 7 -35.57 0.23 -22.16
CA ILE A 7 -34.46 1.00 -21.59
C ILE A 7 -33.40 1.29 -22.65
N ALA A 8 -33.00 0.29 -23.45
CA ALA A 8 -32.06 0.48 -24.54
C ALA A 8 -32.56 1.49 -25.57
N ARG A 9 -33.86 1.47 -25.89
CA ARG A 9 -34.48 2.46 -26.79
C ARG A 9 -34.39 3.88 -26.23
N HIS A 10 -34.76 4.07 -24.97
CA HIS A 10 -34.63 5.37 -24.31
C HIS A 10 -33.18 5.84 -24.22
N LEU A 11 -32.23 4.93 -24.00
CA LEU A 11 -30.80 5.24 -24.01
C LEU A 11 -30.30 5.66 -25.40
N THR A 12 -30.84 5.06 -26.48
CA THR A 12 -30.45 5.41 -27.85
C THR A 12 -31.04 6.72 -28.36
N GLU A 13 -32.14 7.18 -27.76
CA GLU A 13 -32.81 8.46 -28.07
C GLU A 13 -32.27 9.63 -27.22
N LEU A 14 -31.38 9.36 -26.26
CA LEU A 14 -30.76 10.40 -25.45
C LEU A 14 -29.93 11.35 -26.33
N ASN A 15 -30.25 12.62 -26.22
CA ASN A 15 -29.47 13.72 -26.74
C ASN A 15 -29.27 14.74 -25.61
N LEU A 16 -28.08 14.75 -25.02
CA LEU A 16 -27.73 15.59 -23.90
C LEU A 16 -27.42 17.03 -24.35
N PHE A 17 -27.01 17.21 -25.61
CA PHE A 17 -26.53 18.47 -26.17
C PHE A 17 -27.55 19.13 -27.10
N ARG A 18 -28.84 19.10 -26.73
CA ARG A 18 -29.93 19.59 -27.59
C ARG A 18 -29.85 21.11 -27.84
N THR A 19 -29.75 21.52 -29.10
CA THR A 19 -29.88 22.94 -29.50
C THR A 19 -31.32 23.31 -29.87
N LEU A 20 -31.63 24.61 -29.80
CA LEU A 20 -33.00 25.16 -29.98
C LEU A 20 -33.43 25.24 -31.46
N HIS A 21 -32.47 25.35 -32.39
CA HIS A 21 -32.68 25.36 -33.83
C HIS A 21 -31.72 24.36 -34.45
N SER A 22 -32.21 23.15 -34.71
CA SER A 22 -31.38 22.07 -35.20
C SER A 22 -31.77 21.68 -36.62
N ASN A 23 -30.80 21.79 -37.53
CA ASN A 23 -30.82 21.15 -38.84
C ASN A 23 -30.47 19.65 -38.68
N GLU A 24 -30.73 18.83 -39.69
CA GLU A 24 -30.45 17.38 -39.62
C GLU A 24 -28.99 17.06 -39.26
N ASP A 25 -28.03 17.81 -39.82
CA ASP A 25 -26.60 17.63 -39.53
C ASP A 25 -26.26 17.90 -38.06
N THR A 26 -26.83 18.97 -37.49
CA THR A 26 -26.60 19.29 -36.08
C THR A 26 -27.17 18.23 -35.14
N LEU A 27 -28.32 17.63 -35.47
CA LEU A 27 -28.89 16.54 -34.69
C LEU A 27 -28.02 15.27 -34.71
N TYR A 28 -27.34 15.01 -35.83
CA TYR A 28 -26.40 13.90 -35.94
C TYR A 28 -25.20 14.10 -35.01
N ASP A 29 -24.58 15.29 -35.07
CA ASP A 29 -23.41 15.63 -34.25
C ASP A 29 -23.73 15.68 -32.75
N GLU A 30 -24.90 16.18 -32.37
CA GLU A 30 -25.36 16.21 -30.99
C GLU A 30 -25.55 14.79 -30.40
N ARG A 31 -26.14 13.88 -31.18
CA ARG A 31 -26.29 12.47 -30.79
C ARG A 31 -24.95 11.76 -30.71
N LEU A 32 -24.05 12.02 -31.66
CA LEU A 32 -22.71 11.45 -31.65
C LEU A 32 -21.93 11.92 -30.41
N SER A 33 -21.97 13.23 -30.13
CA SER A 33 -21.34 13.84 -28.96
C SER A 33 -21.90 13.27 -27.66
N THR A 34 -23.22 13.09 -27.57
CA THR A 34 -23.88 12.46 -26.41
C THR A 34 -23.37 11.03 -26.20
N ARG A 35 -23.26 10.23 -27.27
CA ARG A 35 -22.75 8.85 -27.18
C ARG A 35 -21.29 8.83 -26.73
N LEU A 36 -20.44 9.66 -27.31
CA LEU A 36 -19.03 9.77 -26.93
C LEU A 36 -18.88 10.20 -25.47
N TYR A 37 -19.63 11.21 -25.04
CA TYR A 37 -19.63 11.67 -23.65
C TYR A 37 -20.02 10.56 -22.68
N LEU A 38 -21.11 9.84 -22.95
CA LEU A 38 -21.55 8.74 -22.09
C LEU A 38 -20.52 7.61 -22.03
N ILE A 39 -19.91 7.24 -23.16
CA ILE A 39 -18.85 6.22 -23.18
C ILE A 39 -17.66 6.67 -22.33
N LEU A 40 -17.16 7.89 -22.55
CA LEU A 40 -16.02 8.42 -21.80
C LEU A 40 -16.32 8.55 -20.31
N LEU A 41 -17.51 9.01 -19.95
CA LEU A 41 -17.96 9.11 -18.57
C LEU A 41 -17.98 7.73 -17.89
N ASN A 42 -18.54 6.72 -18.57
CA ASN A 42 -18.56 5.36 -18.05
C ASN A 42 -17.14 4.79 -17.90
N ILE A 43 -16.25 5.01 -18.88
CA ILE A 43 -14.84 4.62 -18.78
C ILE A 43 -14.22 5.28 -17.53
N GLY A 44 -14.40 6.59 -17.34
CA GLY A 44 -13.85 7.31 -16.19
C GLY A 44 -14.34 6.77 -14.85
N ILE A 45 -15.66 6.53 -14.74
CA ILE A 45 -16.26 5.93 -13.53
C ILE A 45 -15.68 4.53 -13.28
N VAL A 46 -15.59 3.69 -14.31
CA VAL A 46 -15.02 2.34 -14.20
C VAL A 46 -13.55 2.41 -13.78
N THR A 47 -12.75 3.32 -14.34
CA THR A 47 -11.35 3.51 -13.96
C THR A 47 -11.22 3.92 -12.50
N ILE A 48 -12.04 4.86 -12.02
CA ILE A 48 -12.03 5.27 -10.60
C ILE A 48 -12.44 4.11 -9.70
N PHE A 49 -13.47 3.36 -10.08
CA PHE A 49 -13.95 2.23 -9.30
C PHE A 49 -12.92 1.10 -9.23
N LEU A 50 -12.30 0.78 -10.38
CA LEU A 50 -11.18 -0.14 -10.44
C LEU A 50 -10.03 0.33 -9.56
N TYR A 51 -9.66 1.61 -9.63
CA TYR A 51 -8.64 2.16 -8.74
C TYR A 51 -9.01 1.97 -7.27
N MET A 52 -10.24 2.27 -6.86
CA MET A 52 -10.65 2.08 -5.46
C MET A 52 -10.61 0.63 -5.00
N ILE A 53 -10.90 -0.33 -5.89
CA ILE A 53 -10.84 -1.77 -5.57
C ILE A 53 -9.39 -2.27 -5.56
N LEU A 54 -8.61 -1.91 -6.58
CA LEU A 54 -7.26 -2.43 -6.79
C LEU A 54 -6.20 -1.69 -5.98
N ALA A 55 -6.46 -0.44 -5.59
CA ALA A 55 -5.62 0.27 -4.65
C ALA A 55 -5.69 -0.50 -3.33
N LYS A 56 -4.66 -1.33 -3.08
CA LYS A 56 -4.39 -1.87 -1.75
C LYS A 56 -4.43 -0.68 -0.81
N GLN A 57 -5.43 -0.65 0.07
CA GLN A 57 -5.43 0.32 1.16
C GLN A 57 -4.13 0.06 1.92
N MET A 58 -3.24 1.05 1.97
CA MET A 58 -2.08 1.00 2.86
C MET A 58 -2.63 1.10 4.28
N ILE A 59 -2.93 -0.06 4.85
CA ILE A 59 -3.33 -0.17 6.25
C ILE A 59 -2.04 -0.33 7.04
N MET A 60 -1.68 0.72 7.77
CA MET A 60 -0.58 0.67 8.74
C MET A 60 -1.04 -0.21 9.91
N PHE A 61 -0.35 -1.33 10.13
CA PHE A 61 -0.55 -2.17 11.31
C PHE A 61 0.65 -2.01 12.25
N THR A 62 0.38 -1.81 13.53
CA THR A 62 1.43 -1.68 14.55
C THR A 62 1.55 -3.00 15.31
N ILE A 63 2.75 -3.57 15.33
CA ILE A 63 3.07 -4.74 16.16
C ILE A 63 3.86 -4.24 17.37
N ASN A 64 3.28 -4.41 18.56
CA ASN A 64 3.95 -4.08 19.80
C ASN A 64 4.90 -5.21 20.21
N TRP A 65 6.16 -4.87 20.48
CA TRP A 65 7.18 -5.82 20.97
C TRP A 65 7.34 -7.07 20.07
N PRO A 66 7.66 -6.91 18.77
CA PRO A 66 7.88 -8.07 17.90
C PRO A 66 9.06 -8.91 18.40
N SER A 67 8.99 -10.23 18.22
CA SER A 67 10.19 -11.06 18.36
C SER A 67 11.16 -10.81 17.20
N ILE A 68 12.42 -11.20 17.37
CA ILE A 68 13.41 -11.09 16.29
C ILE A 68 12.97 -11.85 15.03
N PHE A 69 12.32 -13.00 15.21
CA PHE A 69 11.79 -13.80 14.11
C PHE A 69 10.64 -13.10 13.38
N ASP A 70 9.75 -12.42 14.12
CA ASP A 70 8.66 -11.65 13.51
C ASP A 70 9.22 -10.49 12.69
N TYR A 71 10.23 -9.79 13.21
CA TYR A 71 10.92 -8.72 12.49
C TYR A 71 11.59 -9.21 11.21
N GLU A 72 12.37 -10.30 11.29
CA GLU A 72 13.02 -10.90 10.12
C GLU A 72 12.00 -11.34 9.07
N LYS A 73 10.89 -11.95 9.49
CA LYS A 73 9.80 -12.36 8.59
C LYS A 73 9.14 -11.16 7.93
N LEU A 74 8.92 -10.07 8.67
CA LEU A 74 8.33 -8.84 8.15
C LEU A 74 9.24 -8.18 7.10
N ILE A 75 10.55 -8.08 7.35
CA ILE A 75 11.50 -7.55 6.36
C ILE A 75 11.51 -8.37 5.07
N ILE A 76 11.44 -9.70 5.17
CA ILE A 76 11.44 -10.57 3.99
C ILE A 76 10.12 -10.45 3.22
N THR A 77 9.00 -10.26 3.92
CA THR A 77 7.66 -10.20 3.33
C THR A 77 7.34 -8.82 2.75
N ASP A 78 7.75 -7.75 3.44
CA ASP A 78 7.57 -6.36 3.02
C ASP A 78 8.85 -5.84 2.36
N ALA A 79 8.94 -6.09 1.05
CA ALA A 79 10.11 -5.75 0.22
C ALA A 79 10.37 -4.24 0.02
N ASP A 80 9.44 -3.37 0.44
CA ASP A 80 9.42 -1.93 0.09
C ASP A 80 9.95 -1.00 1.21
N ASN A 81 10.66 -1.51 2.23
CA ASN A 81 11.24 -0.71 3.32
C ASN A 81 10.25 0.23 4.04
N THR A 82 8.96 -0.12 4.08
CA THR A 82 7.90 0.66 4.74
C THR A 82 7.78 0.41 6.24
N ILE A 83 8.70 -0.37 6.83
CA ILE A 83 8.71 -0.71 8.26
C ILE A 83 9.40 0.42 9.03
N ASP A 84 8.65 1.09 9.90
CA ASP A 84 9.18 2.06 10.87
C ASP A 84 9.32 1.41 12.26
N CYS A 85 10.52 1.48 12.83
CA CYS A 85 10.83 0.94 14.16
C CYS A 85 11.32 2.05 15.08
N PRO A 86 10.41 2.77 15.77
CA PRO A 86 10.81 3.76 16.75
C PRO A 86 11.49 3.08 17.95
N CYS A 87 12.64 3.61 18.38
CA CYS A 87 13.30 3.14 19.60
C CYS A 87 12.50 3.56 20.83
N SER A 88 12.16 2.62 21.71
CA SER A 88 11.49 2.92 22.99
C SER A 88 12.33 3.82 23.91
N TYR A 89 13.66 3.76 23.78
CA TYR A 89 14.62 4.55 24.54
C TYR A 89 15.70 5.11 23.62
N ILE A 90 16.02 6.39 23.78
CA ILE A 90 17.04 7.10 22.98
C ILE A 90 18.46 6.78 23.50
N ALA A 91 18.58 6.42 24.77
CA ALA A 91 19.81 5.99 25.40
C ALA A 91 19.54 4.80 26.31
N ILE A 92 20.43 3.82 26.28
CA ILE A 92 20.39 2.63 27.11
C ILE A 92 21.66 2.66 27.97
N GLU A 93 21.52 2.49 29.28
CA GLU A 93 22.67 2.48 30.18
C GLU A 93 23.60 1.30 29.84
N TYR A 94 24.92 1.54 29.76
CA TYR A 94 25.89 0.50 29.41
C TYR A 94 25.77 -0.77 30.26
N ARG A 95 25.48 -0.59 31.55
CA ARG A 95 25.32 -1.67 32.52
C ARG A 95 24.13 -2.59 32.24
N SER A 96 23.14 -2.16 31.45
CA SER A 96 21.94 -2.95 31.18
C SER A 96 22.11 -4.01 30.09
N PHE A 97 23.13 -3.89 29.25
CA PHE A 97 23.43 -4.86 28.18
C PHE A 97 24.83 -5.48 28.28
N VAL A 98 25.72 -4.91 29.10
CA VAL A 98 27.03 -5.49 29.39
C VAL A 98 27.09 -5.94 30.85
N THR A 99 26.90 -7.23 31.06
CA THR A 99 27.23 -7.91 32.31
C THR A 99 28.51 -8.70 32.11
N THR A 100 29.65 -8.17 32.57
CA THR A 100 30.91 -8.92 32.61
C THR A 100 31.07 -9.58 33.96
N GLU A 101 30.77 -10.87 34.05
CA GLU A 101 31.19 -11.70 35.19
C GLU A 101 32.63 -12.16 34.93
N ALA A 102 33.61 -11.49 35.54
CA ALA A 102 35.00 -11.89 35.44
C ALA A 102 35.27 -13.06 36.40
N SER A 103 35.38 -14.28 35.87
CA SER A 103 35.91 -15.41 36.61
C SER A 103 37.45 -15.40 36.51
N PHE A 104 38.13 -14.98 37.58
CA PHE A 104 39.59 -15.04 37.64
C PHE A 104 40.03 -16.48 37.89
N HIS A 105 40.76 -17.07 36.95
CA HIS A 105 41.42 -18.35 37.16
C HIS A 105 42.71 -18.11 37.95
N GLN A 106 42.96 -18.88 39.02
CA GLN A 106 44.22 -18.80 39.75
C GLN A 106 45.39 -19.18 38.85
N VAL A 107 46.44 -18.38 38.87
CA VAL A 107 47.74 -18.70 38.26
C VAL A 107 48.38 -19.78 39.14
N GLY A 108 48.58 -20.99 38.58
CA GLY A 108 49.28 -22.07 39.26
C GLY A 108 50.77 -21.74 39.47
N ASN A 109 51.34 -22.22 40.58
CA ASN A 109 52.71 -21.96 41.02
C ASN A 109 53.76 -22.14 39.91
N PHE A 110 54.33 -21.03 39.45
CA PHE A 110 55.53 -21.04 38.62
C PHE A 110 56.75 -21.26 39.53
N GLN A 111 57.37 -22.44 39.48
CA GLN A 111 58.67 -22.68 40.10
C GLN A 111 59.77 -22.16 39.17
N VAL A 112 60.56 -21.20 39.66
CA VAL A 112 61.78 -20.73 39.00
C VAL A 112 62.94 -21.60 39.50
N GLU A 113 63.46 -22.47 38.64
CA GLU A 113 64.72 -23.18 38.86
C GLU A 113 65.86 -22.17 38.65
N PHE A 114 66.60 -21.83 39.72
CA PHE A 114 67.86 -21.10 39.59
C PHE A 114 68.98 -22.14 39.46
N GLU A 115 69.48 -22.33 38.25
CA GLU A 115 70.70 -23.09 38.00
C GLU A 115 71.90 -22.26 38.49
N LYS A 116 72.78 -22.92 39.26
CA LYS A 116 73.88 -22.31 40.01
C LYS A 116 75.19 -22.33 39.24
#